data_AF-A0A0M8TCW0-F1
#
_entry.id   AF-A0A0M8TCW0-F1
#
_cell.length_a   1.000
_cell.length_b   1.000
_cell.length_c   1.000
_cell.angle_alpha   90.00
_cell.angle_beta   90.00
_cell.angle_gamma   90.00
#
_symmetry.space_group_name_H-M   'P 1'
#
loop_
_entity.id
_entity.type
_entity.pdbx_description
1 polymer ?
#
loop_
_entity_poly.entity_id
_entity_poly.type
_entity_poly.pdbx_seq_one_letter_code
_entity_poly.pdbx_strand_id
1 'polypeptide(L)'
;MPSSPDGTAGKAPSGRGGFGGGAELASDQRKLLKYAVEHAPDARIKLAVEGRANFAGAFILGSDERVIGMGGFTNADNAPSVAQLEKWTENGELRYILGSDSGSGGGGMPGASSNWTKQRSGWISKNCTKVPASVYCDSSGTSSQETGGGAMGFGASNVLYDCAAK
;
A
#
# COMPACT_ATOMS: atom_id res chain seq x y z
N MET A 1 62.66 -3.89 12.32
CA MET A 1 61.50 -4.38 13.11
C MET A 1 61.67 -3.80 14.50
N PRO A 2 60.76 -2.93 14.98
CA PRO A 2 59.46 -3.31 15.57
C PRO A 2 58.27 -2.47 15.01
N SER A 3 57.14 -3.09 14.66
CA SER A 3 55.91 -3.29 15.47
C SER A 3 54.89 -2.15 15.32
N SER A 4 53.86 -2.38 14.50
CA SER A 4 52.69 -1.52 14.24
C SER A 4 51.69 -1.54 15.42
N PRO A 5 50.92 -0.45 15.65
CA PRO A 5 49.71 -0.52 16.45
C PRO A 5 48.46 -0.74 15.59
N ASP A 6 47.61 -1.63 16.11
CA ASP A 6 46.23 -1.90 15.74
C ASP A 6 45.39 -0.67 15.36
N GLY A 7 44.72 -0.75 14.22
CA GLY A 7 43.71 0.18 13.73
C GLY A 7 42.39 -0.54 13.46
N THR A 8 41.66 -0.78 14.54
CA THR A 8 40.19 -0.85 14.67
C THR A 8 39.34 -0.80 13.40
N ALA A 9 38.66 -1.93 13.15
CA ALA A 9 37.31 -2.11 12.61
C ALA A 9 36.58 -0.86 12.05
N GLY A 10 36.74 -0.60 10.76
CA GLY A 10 35.77 0.15 9.96
C GLY A 10 34.73 -0.79 9.36
N LYS A 11 33.82 -1.31 10.18
CA LYS A 11 32.61 -1.99 9.67
C LYS A 11 31.80 -0.93 8.94
N ALA A 12 31.89 -0.93 7.61
CA ALA A 12 31.08 -0.04 6.77
C ALA A 12 29.63 -0.14 7.24
N PRO A 13 28.96 0.98 7.55
CA PRO A 13 27.54 0.93 7.82
C PRO A 13 26.90 0.41 6.53
N SER A 14 26.37 -0.80 6.61
CA SER A 14 25.43 -1.34 5.65
C SER A 14 24.23 -0.41 5.64
N GLY A 15 24.35 0.65 4.84
CA GLY A 15 23.27 1.55 4.51
C GLY A 15 22.19 0.72 3.85
N ARG A 16 21.17 0.36 4.62
CA ARG A 16 19.89 -0.11 4.10
C ARG A 16 19.13 1.08 3.54
N GLY A 17 19.75 1.73 2.55
CA GLY A 17 19.23 2.79 1.72
C GLY A 17 19.34 2.31 0.27
N GLY A 18 18.66 1.22 -0.04
CA GLY A 18 18.63 0.62 -1.36
C GLY A 18 17.23 0.71 -1.93
N PHE A 19 17.03 1.63 -2.88
CA PHE A 19 16.11 1.39 -3.98
C PHE A 19 16.48 0.01 -4.56
N GLY A 20 15.59 -0.99 -4.42
CA GLY A 20 15.76 -2.29 -5.09
C GLY A 20 16.41 -3.40 -4.27
N GLY A 21 16.15 -3.50 -2.96
CA GLY A 21 16.45 -4.71 -2.20
C GLY A 21 15.27 -5.69 -2.26
N GLY A 22 15.34 -6.70 -3.15
CA GLY A 22 14.47 -7.88 -3.19
C GLY A 22 12.97 -7.57 -3.15
N ALA A 23 12.29 -7.69 -4.29
CA ALA A 23 10.86 -7.41 -4.43
C ALA A 23 9.97 -8.45 -3.73
N GLU A 24 10.27 -8.81 -2.49
CA GLU A 24 9.39 -9.64 -1.70
C GLU A 24 8.46 -8.73 -0.89
N LEU A 25 7.17 -8.89 -1.13
CA LEU A 25 6.12 -8.28 -0.34
C LEU A 25 6.30 -8.64 1.15
N ALA A 26 6.00 -7.71 2.05
CA ALA A 26 5.86 -8.04 3.47
C ALA A 26 4.78 -9.12 3.67
N SER A 27 4.84 -9.89 4.76
CA SER A 27 3.89 -10.99 5.01
C SER A 27 2.42 -10.55 4.94
N ASP A 28 2.08 -9.40 5.53
CA ASP A 28 0.72 -8.86 5.49
C ASP A 28 0.32 -8.37 4.10
N GLN A 29 1.27 -7.77 3.35
CA GLN A 29 1.04 -7.38 1.95
C GLN A 29 0.73 -8.59 1.07
N ARG A 30 1.47 -9.70 1.24
CA ARG A 30 1.22 -10.95 0.53
C ARG A 30 -0.16 -11.51 0.84
N LYS A 31 -0.55 -11.54 2.12
CA LYS A 31 -1.86 -12.06 2.54
C LYS A 31 -3.00 -11.21 2.03
N LEU A 32 -2.86 -9.89 2.08
CA LEU A 32 -3.84 -8.96 1.52
C LEU A 32 -4.01 -9.17 0.02
N LEU A 33 -2.91 -9.25 -0.74
CA LEU A 33 -2.99 -9.49 -2.18
C LEU A 33 -3.60 -10.87 -2.48
N LYS A 34 -3.17 -11.90 -1.73
CA LYS A 34 -3.73 -13.26 -1.85
C LYS A 34 -5.25 -13.27 -1.60
N TYR A 35 -5.71 -12.61 -0.55
CA TYR A 35 -7.12 -12.45 -0.25
C TYR A 35 -7.86 -11.81 -1.43
N ALA A 36 -7.32 -10.73 -1.99
CA ALA A 36 -7.93 -10.06 -3.14
C ALA A 36 -8.02 -10.95 -4.38
N VAL A 37 -6.99 -11.79 -4.64
CA VAL A 37 -6.97 -12.77 -5.73
C VAL A 37 -8.02 -13.86 -5.53
N GLU A 38 -8.07 -14.45 -4.34
CA GLU A 38 -8.98 -15.56 -4.01
C GLU A 38 -10.45 -15.16 -4.04
N HIS A 39 -10.76 -13.93 -3.64
CA HIS A 39 -12.14 -13.43 -3.57
C HIS A 39 -12.59 -12.64 -4.81
N ALA A 40 -11.70 -12.44 -5.79
CA ALA A 40 -12.02 -11.87 -7.10
C ALA A 40 -11.24 -12.58 -8.23
N PRO A 41 -11.47 -13.89 -8.45
CA PRO A 41 -10.70 -14.68 -9.40
C PRO A 41 -10.89 -14.19 -10.85
N ASP A 42 -12.08 -13.73 -11.21
CA ASP A 42 -12.40 -13.26 -12.57
C ASP A 42 -12.03 -11.80 -12.82
N ALA A 43 -11.74 -11.03 -11.77
CA ALA A 43 -11.35 -9.63 -11.91
C ALA A 43 -9.97 -9.53 -12.57
N ARG A 44 -9.88 -8.79 -13.68
CA ARG A 44 -8.61 -8.60 -14.39
C ARG A 44 -7.63 -7.72 -13.62
N ILE A 45 -8.12 -6.85 -12.72
CA ILE A 45 -7.34 -6.02 -11.79
C ILE A 45 -7.56 -6.60 -10.39
N LYS A 46 -6.51 -7.16 -9.79
CA LYS A 46 -6.62 -7.83 -8.49
C LYS A 46 -6.67 -6.85 -7.33
N LEU A 47 -5.95 -5.74 -7.45
CA LEU A 47 -5.88 -4.73 -6.41
C LEU A 47 -5.65 -3.35 -7.01
N ALA A 48 -6.40 -2.35 -6.54
CA ALA A 48 -6.05 -0.95 -6.72
C ALA A 48 -5.52 -0.37 -5.40
N VAL A 49 -4.41 0.37 -5.44
CA VAL A 49 -3.73 0.90 -4.24
C VAL A 49 -3.75 2.42 -4.28
N GLU A 50 -4.48 3.04 -3.35
CA GLU A 50 -4.47 4.49 -3.15
C GLU A 50 -3.21 4.91 -2.42
N GLY A 51 -2.43 5.80 -3.03
CA GLY A 51 -1.25 6.35 -2.37
C GLY A 51 -0.15 6.76 -3.34
N ARG A 52 1.00 7.10 -2.77
CA ARG A 52 2.19 7.43 -3.56
C ARG A 52 2.70 6.18 -4.30
N ALA A 53 3.39 6.39 -5.43
CA ALA A 53 3.87 5.30 -6.28
C ALA A 53 4.62 4.17 -5.54
N ASN A 54 5.38 4.49 -4.48
CA ASN A 54 6.11 3.49 -3.71
C ASN A 54 5.19 2.45 -3.03
N PHE A 55 3.96 2.82 -2.66
CA PHE A 55 3.01 1.90 -2.03
C PHE A 55 2.52 0.85 -3.02
N ALA A 56 2.07 1.28 -4.21
CA ALA A 56 1.66 0.37 -5.28
C ALA A 56 2.85 -0.40 -5.85
N GLY A 57 4.02 0.25 -5.95
CA GLY A 57 5.24 -0.32 -6.49
C GLY A 57 5.70 -1.58 -5.75
N ALA A 58 5.50 -1.65 -4.42
CA ALA A 58 5.80 -2.87 -3.67
C ALA A 58 5.00 -4.07 -4.20
N PHE A 59 3.70 -3.92 -4.42
CA PHE A 59 2.83 -4.98 -4.96
C PHE A 59 3.13 -5.29 -6.42
N ILE A 60 3.32 -4.26 -7.25
CA ILE A 60 3.59 -4.39 -8.68
C ILE A 60 4.91 -5.14 -8.93
N LEU A 61 5.94 -4.86 -8.12
CA LEU A 61 7.24 -5.51 -8.28
C LEU A 61 7.29 -6.88 -7.59
N GLY A 62 6.48 -7.08 -6.54
CA GLY A 62 6.50 -8.29 -5.72
C GLY A 62 5.40 -9.30 -5.99
N SER A 63 4.71 -9.18 -7.12
CA SER A 63 3.74 -10.16 -7.59
C SER A 63 3.59 -10.11 -9.11
N ASP A 64 3.12 -11.21 -9.69
CA ASP A 64 2.71 -11.27 -11.11
C ASP A 64 1.26 -10.81 -11.32
N GLU A 65 0.59 -10.39 -10.25
CA GLU A 65 -0.81 -9.97 -10.30
C GLU A 65 -0.97 -8.57 -10.86
N ARG A 66 -2.07 -8.33 -11.57
CA ARG A 66 -2.37 -6.99 -12.07
C ARG A 66 -2.79 -6.09 -10.91
N VAL A 67 -1.84 -5.27 -10.44
CA VAL A 67 -2.06 -4.23 -9.43
C VAL A 67 -1.96 -2.85 -10.07
N ILE A 68 -2.89 -1.95 -9.72
CA ILE A 68 -2.91 -0.57 -10.22
C ILE A 68 -2.64 0.40 -9.07
N GLY A 69 -1.66 1.28 -9.24
CA GLY A 69 -1.47 2.42 -8.35
C GLY A 69 -2.41 3.57 -8.69
N MET A 70 -2.96 4.24 -7.67
CA MET A 70 -3.85 5.38 -7.84
C MET A 70 -3.20 6.66 -7.29
N GLY A 71 -3.25 7.74 -8.08
CA GLY A 71 -2.74 9.06 -7.70
C GLY A 71 -1.30 9.35 -8.12
N GLY A 72 -0.62 8.45 -8.81
CA GLY A 72 0.72 8.67 -9.34
C GLY A 72 1.81 8.80 -8.27
N PHE A 73 2.90 9.50 -8.58
CA PHE A 73 4.08 9.56 -7.69
C PHE A 73 3.78 10.25 -6.35
N THR A 74 2.94 11.29 -6.37
CA THR A 74 2.64 12.14 -5.22
C THR A 74 1.26 11.90 -4.62
N ASN A 75 0.48 10.95 -5.13
CA ASN A 75 -0.95 10.78 -4.82
C ASN A 75 -1.81 12.00 -5.24
N ALA A 76 -1.39 12.76 -6.25
CA ALA A 76 -2.10 13.96 -6.70
C ALA A 76 -2.75 13.83 -8.08
N ASP A 77 -2.49 12.75 -8.81
CA ASP A 77 -2.99 12.59 -10.17
C ASP A 77 -4.45 12.11 -10.19
N ASN A 78 -5.21 12.53 -11.19
CA ASN A 78 -6.54 11.98 -11.47
C ASN A 78 -6.44 10.66 -12.26
N ALA A 79 -5.74 9.68 -11.70
CA ALA A 79 -5.47 8.41 -12.36
C ALA A 79 -5.49 7.24 -11.35
N PRO A 80 -6.37 6.24 -11.51
CA PRO A 80 -7.62 6.32 -12.26
C PRO A 80 -8.53 7.42 -11.68
N SER A 81 -9.48 7.88 -12.49
CA SER A 81 -10.56 8.77 -12.01
C SER A 81 -11.65 7.97 -11.28
N VAL A 82 -12.54 8.66 -10.57
CA VAL A 82 -13.71 8.02 -9.94
C VAL A 82 -14.58 7.32 -10.97
N ALA A 83 -14.86 7.95 -12.11
CA ALA A 83 -15.66 7.34 -13.19
C ALA A 83 -14.98 6.07 -13.74
N GLN A 84 -13.65 6.02 -13.75
CA GLN A 84 -12.93 4.83 -14.18
C GLN A 84 -12.99 3.71 -13.15
N LEU A 85 -12.93 4.04 -11.85
CA LEU A 85 -13.14 3.08 -10.77
C LEU A 85 -14.54 2.48 -10.82
N GLU A 86 -15.56 3.34 -10.95
CA GLU A 86 -16.97 2.95 -11.07
C GLU A 86 -17.17 1.97 -12.23
N LYS A 87 -16.70 2.32 -13.42
CA LYS A 87 -16.76 1.43 -14.58
C LYS A 87 -16.07 0.08 -14.33
N TRP A 88 -14.88 0.06 -13.72
CA TRP A 88 -14.19 -1.20 -13.45
C TRP A 88 -14.91 -2.03 -12.40
N THR A 89 -15.51 -1.42 -11.38
CA THR A 89 -16.28 -2.14 -10.37
C THR A 89 -17.59 -2.69 -10.91
N GLU A 90 -18.31 -1.92 -11.72
CA GLU A 90 -19.55 -2.34 -12.37
C GLU A 90 -19.33 -3.49 -13.35
N ASN A 91 -18.23 -3.44 -14.10
CA ASN A 91 -17.87 -4.50 -15.05
C ASN A 91 -17.26 -5.75 -14.38
N GLY A 92 -17.07 -5.75 -13.06
CA GLY A 92 -16.35 -6.81 -12.34
C GLY A 92 -14.85 -6.90 -12.66
N GLU A 93 -14.28 -5.88 -13.30
CA GLU A 93 -12.87 -5.80 -13.65
C GLU A 93 -11.97 -5.47 -12.44
N LEU A 94 -12.54 -4.85 -11.41
CA LEU A 94 -11.90 -4.50 -10.14
C LEU A 94 -12.90 -4.75 -8.99
N ARG A 95 -12.44 -5.35 -7.89
CA ARG A 95 -13.25 -5.51 -6.68
C ARG A 95 -12.61 -4.88 -5.45
N TYR A 96 -11.30 -5.06 -5.28
CA TYR A 96 -10.62 -4.68 -4.05
C TYR A 96 -9.77 -3.43 -4.21
N ILE A 97 -9.97 -2.49 -3.28
CA ILE A 97 -9.23 -1.23 -3.22
C ILE A 97 -8.56 -1.11 -1.86
N LEU A 98 -7.23 -0.96 -1.84
CA LEU A 98 -6.46 -0.61 -0.66
C LEU A 98 -6.44 0.91 -0.52
N GLY A 99 -7.16 1.43 0.47
CA GLY A 99 -7.30 2.85 0.77
C GLY A 99 -6.82 3.22 2.17
N SER A 100 -7.17 4.42 2.64
CA SER A 100 -6.90 4.89 4.00
C SER A 100 -8.19 5.08 4.79
N ASP A 101 -8.17 4.80 6.09
CA ASP A 101 -9.35 4.95 6.97
C ASP A 101 -9.66 6.41 7.30
N SER A 102 -8.64 7.26 7.33
CA SER A 102 -8.73 8.65 7.81
C SER A 102 -9.21 9.66 6.75
N GLY A 103 -9.56 9.20 5.55
CA GLY A 103 -9.88 10.07 4.41
C GLY A 103 -8.68 10.89 3.88
N SER A 104 -7.53 10.82 4.55
CA SER A 104 -6.24 11.24 4.00
C SER A 104 -5.62 10.03 3.33
N GLY A 105 -5.70 9.96 2.00
CA GLY A 105 -5.15 8.88 1.18
C GLY A 105 -3.76 8.46 1.66
N GLY A 106 -3.51 7.14 1.67
CA GLY A 106 -2.40 6.49 2.38
C GLY A 106 -1.05 7.19 2.20
N GLY A 107 -0.37 7.44 3.33
CA GLY A 107 1.02 7.88 3.37
C GLY A 107 1.30 9.33 2.91
N GLY A 108 0.28 10.20 2.87
CA GLY A 108 0.47 11.63 2.61
C GLY A 108 0.91 12.43 3.84
N MET A 109 1.79 13.42 3.63
CA MET A 109 2.04 14.49 4.60
C MET A 109 0.70 15.18 4.93
N PRO A 110 0.42 15.61 6.18
CA PRO A 110 -0.75 16.41 6.49
C PRO A 110 -0.81 17.62 5.53
N GLY A 111 -1.91 17.73 4.76
CA GLY A 111 -2.09 18.80 3.76
C GLY A 111 -1.68 18.47 2.31
N ALA A 112 -1.17 17.27 2.03
CA ALA A 112 -0.77 16.84 0.68
C ALA A 112 -1.89 16.11 -0.12
N SER A 113 -3.12 16.03 0.41
CA SER A 113 -4.22 15.37 -0.31
C SER A 113 -4.79 16.27 -1.40
N SER A 114 -4.66 15.82 -2.66
CA SER A 114 -5.26 16.50 -3.80
C SER A 114 -6.79 16.43 -3.76
N ASN A 115 -7.45 17.29 -4.53
CA ASN A 115 -8.90 17.20 -4.72
C ASN A 115 -9.32 15.82 -5.29
N TRP A 116 -8.48 15.19 -6.11
CA TRP A 116 -8.76 13.89 -6.70
C TRP A 116 -8.68 12.76 -5.68
N THR A 117 -7.71 12.79 -4.77
CA THR A 117 -7.61 11.86 -3.63
C THR A 117 -8.89 11.90 -2.80
N LYS A 118 -9.36 13.12 -2.48
CA LYS A 118 -10.60 13.31 -1.69
C LYS A 118 -11.83 12.76 -2.42
N GLN A 119 -11.93 12.98 -3.73
CA GLN A 119 -13.02 12.43 -4.54
C GLN A 119 -13.00 10.90 -4.55
N ARG A 120 -11.84 10.28 -4.76
CA ARG A 120 -11.69 8.81 -4.71
C ARG A 120 -12.02 8.25 -3.33
N SER A 121 -11.42 8.77 -2.27
CA SER A 121 -11.71 8.33 -0.90
C SER A 121 -13.20 8.52 -0.55
N GLY A 122 -13.79 9.64 -0.94
CA GLY A 122 -15.22 9.89 -0.73
C GLY A 122 -16.13 8.92 -1.50
N TRP A 123 -15.75 8.54 -2.72
CA TRP A 123 -16.49 7.55 -3.50
C TRP A 123 -16.31 6.14 -2.92
N ILE A 124 -15.09 5.75 -2.55
CA ILE A 124 -14.79 4.45 -1.91
C ILE A 124 -15.61 4.29 -0.63
N SER A 125 -15.60 5.28 0.26
CA SER A 125 -16.35 5.22 1.51
C SER A 125 -17.87 5.13 1.34
N LYS A 126 -18.41 5.59 0.21
CA LYS A 126 -19.85 5.56 -0.08
C LYS A 126 -20.28 4.26 -0.77
N ASN A 127 -19.43 3.71 -1.63
CA ASN A 127 -19.80 2.59 -2.52
C ASN A 127 -19.24 1.24 -2.06
N CYS A 128 -18.16 1.25 -1.28
CA CYS A 128 -17.46 0.05 -0.86
C CYS A 128 -17.67 -0.25 0.62
N THR A 129 -17.44 -1.50 1.01
CA THR A 129 -17.49 -1.95 2.40
C THR A 129 -16.08 -2.22 2.92
N LYS A 130 -15.80 -1.88 4.18
CA LYS A 130 -14.50 -2.17 4.78
C LYS A 130 -14.37 -3.66 5.04
N VAL A 131 -13.29 -4.27 4.56
CA VAL A 131 -12.94 -5.66 4.86
C VAL A 131 -12.27 -5.67 6.25
N PRO A 132 -12.70 -6.53 7.18
CA PRO A 132 -12.08 -6.60 8.51
C PRO A 132 -10.60 -6.99 8.42
N ALA A 133 -9.70 -6.21 9.03
CA ALA A 133 -8.26 -6.47 8.94
C ALA A 133 -7.84 -7.88 9.40
N SER A 134 -8.60 -8.49 10.31
CA SER A 134 -8.35 -9.85 10.82
C SER A 134 -8.41 -10.95 9.75
N VAL A 135 -9.01 -10.69 8.57
CA VAL A 135 -9.08 -11.71 7.50
C VAL A 135 -7.84 -11.72 6.61
N TYR A 136 -7.04 -10.65 6.62
CA TYR A 136 -5.88 -10.49 5.75
C TYR A 136 -4.58 -10.07 6.46
N CYS A 137 -4.65 -9.75 7.76
CA CYS A 137 -3.50 -9.52 8.62
C CYS A 137 -3.54 -10.47 9.82
N ASP A 138 -2.40 -11.09 10.15
CA ASP A 138 -2.26 -11.76 11.45
C ASP A 138 -1.82 -10.67 12.41
N SER A 139 -2.69 -10.25 13.31
CA SER A 139 -2.38 -9.26 14.35
C SER A 139 -1.21 -9.73 15.23
N SER A 140 0.01 -9.47 14.78
CA SER A 140 1.26 -9.58 15.53
C SER A 140 2.03 -8.27 15.35
N GLY A 141 1.38 -7.18 15.75
CA GLY A 141 1.89 -5.83 15.56
C GLY A 141 0.99 -4.74 16.14
N THR A 142 0.40 -4.95 17.32
CA THR A 142 -0.01 -3.82 18.16
C THR A 142 1.28 -3.18 18.69
N SER A 143 1.89 -2.28 17.92
CA SER A 143 2.85 -1.34 18.48
C SER A 143 2.07 -0.13 18.98
N SER A 144 1.52 -0.25 20.18
CA SER A 144 1.31 0.90 21.04
C SER A 144 2.70 1.40 21.43
N GLN A 145 3.27 2.40 20.74
CA GLN A 145 4.37 3.15 21.34
C GLN A 145 4.46 4.57 20.78
N GLU A 146 4.26 5.52 21.68
CA GLU A 146 4.66 6.91 21.54
C GLU A 146 6.13 7.05 21.12
N THR A 147 6.38 8.11 20.36
CA THR A 147 7.63 8.89 20.28
C THR A 147 8.90 8.14 19.85
N GLY A 148 9.26 8.26 18.56
CA GLY A 148 10.64 8.03 18.09
C GLY A 148 10.71 7.52 16.66
N GLY A 149 11.29 8.31 15.76
CA GLY A 149 11.36 8.02 14.32
C GLY A 149 12.03 6.69 13.97
N GLY A 150 11.39 5.95 13.06
CA GLY A 150 11.95 4.77 12.40
C GLY A 150 10.87 3.77 12.00
N ALA A 151 10.84 3.41 10.71
CA ALA A 151 9.92 2.46 10.05
C ALA A 151 8.45 2.91 9.93
N MET A 152 8.10 3.49 8.77
CA MET A 152 6.69 3.66 8.38
C MET A 152 6.05 2.29 8.17
N GLY A 153 5.36 1.79 9.19
CA GLY A 153 4.66 0.51 9.20
C GLY A 153 3.43 0.53 8.31
N PHE A 154 3.28 -0.53 7.51
CA PHE A 154 2.20 -0.78 6.55
C PHE A 154 0.79 -0.91 7.20
N GLY A 155 0.65 -0.85 8.53
CA GLY A 155 -0.51 -1.43 9.24
C GLY A 155 -1.47 -0.50 9.98
N ALA A 156 -1.17 0.77 10.25
CA ALA A 156 -2.05 1.58 11.12
C ALA A 156 -3.09 2.44 10.38
N SER A 157 -2.95 2.61 9.07
CA SER A 157 -3.77 3.58 8.31
C SER A 157 -4.42 3.00 7.05
N ASN A 158 -3.94 1.85 6.57
CA ASN A 158 -4.39 1.28 5.30
C ASN A 158 -5.51 0.26 5.54
N VAL A 159 -6.61 0.39 4.79
CA VAL A 159 -7.81 -0.44 4.91
C VAL A 159 -8.15 -1.02 3.53
N LEU A 160 -8.45 -2.31 3.49
CA LEU A 160 -8.97 -2.95 2.28
C LEU A 160 -10.48 -2.72 2.19
N TYR A 161 -10.94 -2.30 1.01
CA TYR A 161 -12.35 -2.06 0.70
C TYR A 161 -12.82 -3.07 -0.36
N ASP A 162 -13.98 -3.69 -0.12
CA ASP A 162 -14.71 -4.49 -1.10
C ASP A 162 -15.73 -3.60 -1.82
N CYS A 163 -15.48 -3.38 -3.11
CA CYS A 163 -16.24 -2.52 -3.99
C CYS A 163 -17.02 -3.30 -5.05
N ALA A 164 -17.40 -4.56 -4.76
CA ALA A 164 -18.27 -5.33 -5.66
C ALA A 164 -19.53 -4.53 -6.04
N ALA A 165 -19.91 -4.57 -7.32
CA ALA A 165 -21.16 -3.98 -7.78
C ALA A 165 -22.36 -4.56 -6.99
N LYS A 166 -23.30 -3.69 -6.64
CA LYS A 166 -24.52 -4.06 -5.91
C LYS A 166 -25.62 -4.55 -6.84
#